data_AF-A0A1F7L5Q1-F1
#
_entry.id   AF-A0A1F7L5Q1-F1
#
_cell.length_a   1.000
_cell.length_b   1.000
_cell.length_c   1.000
_cell.angle_alpha   90.00
_cell.angle_beta   90.00
_cell.angle_gamma   90.00
#
_symmetry.space_group_name_H-M   'P 1'
#
loop_
_entity.id
_entity.type
_entity.pdbx_description
1 polymer ?
#
loop_
_entity_poly.entity_id
_entity_poly.type
_entity_poly.pdbx_seq_one_letter_code
_entity_poly.pdbx_strand_id
1 'polypeptide(L)'
;MLPRLMRLMVTLRIAFIGPAQEECSFLFMVEGRGRPAMGLHHDGDVESFWLQIEGRRTVTIGPPVPPGTPEDLPAGWPTRSGGARRSGWWTGALEPGTLLYLQPRTPHDVICRGRSLAISLTWKRRRGARTAWTPSASFTRRRAAGLTTWDVVSGRVERIPRASRERLWTQVPALAGPVDRARHRLPVWLPDGAVVWLPVEAAELARRLALMPSLLPGDARALGRDSLVEHGVLALRDLPLVILPADPAALDGWRFA
;
A
#
# COMPACT_ATOMS: atom_id res chain seq x y z
N MET A 1 -12.97 -2.69 -9.23
CA MET A 1 -11.61 -2.81 -8.65
C MET A 1 -10.61 -2.05 -9.52
N LEU A 2 -9.60 -1.43 -8.91
CA LEU A 2 -8.55 -0.64 -9.58
C LEU A 2 -7.18 -1.33 -9.41
N PRO A 3 -6.77 -2.26 -10.28
CA PRO A 3 -5.56 -3.07 -10.08
C PRO A 3 -4.27 -2.27 -9.93
N ARG A 4 -4.16 -1.12 -10.61
CA ARG A 4 -3.01 -0.23 -10.48
C ARG A 4 -2.97 0.48 -9.12
N LEU A 5 -4.13 0.76 -8.53
CA LEU A 5 -4.22 1.27 -7.17
C LEU A 5 -3.72 0.23 -6.17
N MET A 6 -4.10 -1.04 -6.37
CA MET A 6 -3.61 -2.14 -5.53
C MET A 6 -2.11 -2.32 -5.66
N ARG A 7 -1.56 -2.27 -6.89
CA ARG A 7 -0.11 -2.24 -7.13
C ARG A 7 0.57 -1.13 -6.33
N LEU A 8 0.02 0.09 -6.37
CA LEU A 8 0.53 1.23 -5.61
C LEU A 8 0.49 0.96 -4.10
N MET A 9 -0.63 0.47 -3.57
CA MET A 9 -0.76 0.12 -2.16
C MET A 9 0.28 -0.92 -1.72
N VAL A 10 0.46 -1.99 -2.49
CA VAL A 10 1.49 -3.02 -2.23
C VAL A 10 2.89 -2.42 -2.21
N THR A 11 3.19 -1.59 -3.21
CA THR A 11 4.49 -0.94 -3.36
C THR A 11 4.79 -0.04 -2.16
N LEU A 12 3.81 0.77 -1.74
CA LEU A 12 3.93 1.63 -0.56
C LEU A 12 4.13 0.83 0.72
N ARG A 13 3.39 -0.29 0.90
CA ARG A 13 3.56 -1.20 2.04
C ARG A 13 4.99 -1.73 2.12
N ILE A 14 5.51 -2.25 1.01
CA ILE A 14 6.86 -2.83 0.98
C ILE A 14 7.93 -1.76 1.19
N ALA A 15 7.76 -0.58 0.59
CA ALA A 15 8.74 0.50 0.66
C ALA A 15 8.83 1.15 2.05
N PHE A 16 7.69 1.35 2.73
CA PHE A 16 7.64 2.17 3.94
C PHE A 16 7.31 1.41 5.23
N ILE A 17 6.40 0.44 5.17
CA ILE A 17 5.86 -0.26 6.35
C ILE A 17 6.72 -1.48 6.68
N GLY A 18 7.23 -2.10 5.61
CA GLY A 18 7.83 -3.39 5.69
C GLY A 18 6.77 -4.48 5.93
N PRO A 19 7.21 -5.72 5.97
CA PRO A 19 6.37 -6.86 5.63
C PRO A 19 5.58 -7.57 6.74
N ALA A 20 5.69 -7.08 7.96
CA ALA A 20 5.38 -7.84 9.16
C ALA A 20 4.54 -7.07 10.17
N GLN A 21 3.89 -6.00 9.71
CA GLN A 21 3.03 -5.17 10.54
C GLN A 21 1.58 -5.53 10.27
N GLU A 22 0.78 -5.61 11.33
CA GLU A 22 -0.68 -5.56 11.20
C GLU A 22 -1.04 -4.23 10.55
N GLU A 23 -1.69 -4.30 9.39
CA GLU A 23 -2.00 -3.16 8.55
C GLU A 23 -3.47 -3.12 8.17
N CYS A 24 -4.01 -1.91 8.06
CA CYS A 24 -5.26 -1.63 7.39
C CYS A 24 -4.99 -0.61 6.29
N SER A 25 -5.69 -0.72 5.16
CA SER A 25 -5.61 0.29 4.11
C SER A 25 -6.98 0.68 3.65
N PHE A 26 -7.18 1.98 3.46
CA PHE A 26 -8.47 2.56 3.13
C PHE A 26 -8.35 3.40 1.87
N LEU A 27 -9.34 3.31 1.00
CA LEU A 27 -9.53 4.26 -0.09
C LEU A 27 -10.64 5.23 0.31
N PHE A 28 -10.32 6.50 0.37
CA PHE A 28 -11.29 7.56 0.66
C PHE A 28 -11.67 8.26 -0.63
N MET A 29 -12.85 7.95 -1.15
CA MET A 29 -13.50 8.69 -2.23
C MET A 29 -14.65 9.50 -1.62
N VAL A 30 -14.54 10.83 -1.62
CA VAL A 30 -15.48 11.71 -0.92
C VAL A 30 -15.80 12.93 -1.79
N GLU A 31 -17.05 13.35 -1.81
CA GLU A 31 -17.44 14.69 -2.26
C GLU A 31 -17.74 15.58 -1.04
N GLY A 32 -16.83 16.50 -0.75
CA GLY A 32 -16.93 17.39 0.41
C GLY A 32 -17.56 18.73 0.08
N ARG A 33 -18.27 19.32 1.06
CA ARG A 33 -18.87 20.66 0.94
C ARG A 33 -18.23 21.68 1.92
N GLY A 34 -16.95 21.52 2.21
CA GLY A 34 -16.20 22.43 3.08
C GLY A 34 -16.44 22.26 4.58
N ARG A 35 -16.97 21.10 5.00
CA ARG A 35 -17.09 20.70 6.40
C ARG A 35 -16.23 19.46 6.69
N PRO A 36 -15.74 19.28 7.93
CA PRO A 36 -15.12 18.03 8.37
C PRO A 36 -16.03 16.84 8.09
N ALA A 37 -15.45 15.75 7.57
CA ALA A 37 -16.16 14.49 7.36
C ALA A 37 -16.13 13.62 8.63
N MET A 38 -14.92 13.43 9.16
CA MET A 38 -14.65 12.96 10.51
C MET A 38 -14.18 14.18 11.30
N GLY A 39 -14.70 14.36 12.52
CA GLY A 39 -14.25 15.44 13.40
C GLY A 39 -12.77 15.31 13.75
N LEU A 40 -12.25 16.23 14.56
CA LEU A 40 -10.88 16.13 15.04
C LEU A 40 -10.69 14.81 15.81
N HIS A 41 -9.75 13.98 15.39
CA HIS A 41 -9.50 12.67 15.99
C HIS A 41 -8.03 12.26 15.85
N HIS A 42 -7.66 11.12 16.44
CA HIS A 42 -6.40 10.44 16.14
C HIS A 42 -6.60 8.95 15.89
N ASP A 43 -5.75 8.33 15.07
CA ASP A 43 -5.88 6.91 14.67
C ASP A 43 -5.43 5.91 15.77
N GLY A 44 -5.07 6.40 16.95
CA GLY A 44 -4.60 5.57 18.07
C GLY A 44 -3.13 5.16 17.92
N ASP A 45 -2.79 3.94 18.32
CA ASP A 45 -1.40 3.45 18.35
C ASP A 45 -0.88 2.94 17.00
N VAL A 46 -1.35 3.55 15.90
CA VAL A 46 -0.94 3.21 14.53
C VAL A 46 -0.19 4.36 13.88
N GLU A 47 0.81 4.01 13.10
CA GLU A 47 1.44 4.89 12.13
C GLU A 47 0.51 5.04 10.91
N SER A 48 0.56 6.15 10.20
CA SER A 48 -0.39 6.46 9.12
C SER A 48 0.28 7.26 8.00
N PHE A 49 0.10 6.85 6.74
CA PHE A 49 0.49 7.63 5.55
C PHE A 49 -0.69 7.84 4.64
N TRP A 50 -0.85 9.06 4.17
CA TRP A 50 -1.93 9.48 3.27
C TRP A 50 -1.34 9.97 1.95
N LEU A 51 -1.80 9.39 0.85
CA LEU A 51 -1.45 9.84 -0.50
C LEU A 51 -2.67 10.49 -1.15
N GLN A 52 -2.58 11.79 -1.43
CA GLN A 52 -3.62 12.52 -2.15
C GLN A 52 -3.51 12.20 -3.65
N ILE A 53 -4.58 11.65 -4.24
CA ILE A 53 -4.61 11.27 -5.66
C ILE A 53 -5.32 12.32 -6.50
N GLU A 54 -6.49 12.77 -6.06
CA GLU A 54 -7.32 13.69 -6.84
C GLU A 54 -8.04 14.69 -5.92
N GLY A 55 -8.23 15.92 -6.39
CA GLY A 55 -8.86 16.99 -5.63
C GLY A 55 -7.96 17.50 -4.50
N ARG A 56 -8.51 18.40 -3.68
CA ARG A 56 -7.77 19.09 -2.62
C ARG A 56 -8.42 18.88 -1.26
N ARG A 57 -7.61 18.56 -0.25
CA ARG A 57 -8.02 18.53 1.16
C ARG A 57 -7.32 19.63 1.93
N THR A 58 -8.02 20.28 2.84
CA THR A 58 -7.37 21.06 3.90
C THR A 58 -7.22 20.13 5.09
N VAL A 59 -6.00 19.95 5.56
CA VAL A 59 -5.70 19.15 6.75
C VAL A 59 -5.18 20.07 7.84
N THR A 60 -5.61 19.83 9.06
CA THR A 60 -5.05 20.41 10.27
C THR A 60 -4.49 19.27 11.11
N ILE A 61 -3.22 19.34 11.50
CA ILE A 61 -2.55 18.35 12.33
C ILE A 61 -2.02 19.00 13.60
N GLY A 62 -2.09 18.27 14.72
CA GLY A 62 -1.57 18.68 16.01
C GLY A 62 -0.36 17.84 16.46
N PRO A 63 0.25 18.19 17.60
CA PRO A 63 1.27 17.34 18.21
C PRO A 63 0.64 16.02 18.72
N PRO A 64 1.38 14.89 18.73
CA PRO A 64 0.88 13.62 19.26
C PRO A 64 0.36 13.73 20.69
N VAL A 65 -0.76 13.09 20.99
CA VAL A 65 -1.35 13.09 22.34
C VAL A 65 -0.88 11.89 23.18
N PRO A 66 -1.00 11.98 24.52
CA PRO A 66 -0.64 10.88 25.42
C PRO A 66 -1.45 9.61 25.15
N PRO A 67 -0.88 8.41 25.42
CA PRO A 67 -1.64 7.16 25.42
C PRO A 67 -2.86 7.22 26.35
N GLY A 68 -3.97 6.61 25.93
CA GLY A 68 -5.23 6.62 26.68
C GLY A 68 -6.10 7.87 26.46
N THR A 69 -5.63 8.83 25.65
CA THR A 69 -6.51 9.91 25.16
C THR A 69 -7.60 9.30 24.27
N PRO A 70 -8.87 9.74 24.40
CA PRO A 70 -9.94 9.31 23.48
C PRO A 70 -9.61 9.64 22.03
N GLU A 71 -9.92 8.73 21.11
CA GLU A 71 -9.66 8.90 19.67
C GLU A 71 -10.43 10.09 19.10
N ASP A 72 -11.72 10.22 19.44
CA ASP A 72 -12.52 11.38 19.09
C ASP A 72 -12.26 12.54 20.05
N LEU A 73 -11.82 13.67 19.50
CA LEU A 73 -11.50 14.87 20.26
C LEU A 73 -12.60 15.93 20.06
N PRO A 74 -12.96 16.68 21.12
CA PRO A 74 -14.02 17.67 21.01
C PRO A 74 -13.64 18.80 20.05
N ALA A 75 -14.65 19.31 19.33
CA ALA A 75 -14.50 20.50 18.50
C ALA A 75 -13.97 21.67 19.35
N GLY A 76 -12.88 22.30 18.90
CA GLY A 76 -12.18 23.35 19.65
C GLY A 76 -11.11 22.85 20.62
N TRP A 77 -10.75 21.56 20.63
CA TRP A 77 -9.52 21.11 21.29
C TRP A 77 -8.27 21.93 20.89
N PRO A 78 -8.06 22.32 19.62
CA PRO A 78 -6.90 23.14 19.25
C PRO A 78 -6.86 24.49 19.98
N THR A 79 -8.02 25.02 20.36
CA THR A 79 -8.19 26.28 21.11
C THR A 79 -8.25 26.08 22.63
N ARG A 80 -8.82 24.96 23.11
CA ARG A 80 -9.00 24.63 24.54
C ARG A 80 -7.72 24.09 25.21
N SER A 81 -6.78 23.55 24.45
CA SER A 81 -5.47 23.14 24.99
C SER A 81 -4.55 24.31 25.37
N GLY A 82 -5.05 25.55 25.29
CA GLY A 82 -4.39 26.74 25.82
C GLY A 82 -3.78 27.64 24.75
N GLY A 83 -4.54 28.64 24.31
CA GLY A 83 -4.03 29.94 23.86
C GLY A 83 -3.36 30.00 22.48
N ALA A 84 -3.81 30.95 21.66
CA ALA A 84 -3.20 31.29 20.39
C ALA A 84 -1.67 31.44 20.49
N ARG A 85 -0.93 30.68 19.66
CA ARG A 85 0.54 30.63 19.55
C ARG A 85 1.30 29.73 20.53
N ARG A 86 0.96 28.43 20.58
CA ARG A 86 1.98 27.39 20.86
C ARG A 86 2.23 26.49 19.64
N SER A 87 3.52 26.42 19.33
CA SER A 87 4.17 25.67 18.26
C SER A 87 3.71 24.21 18.19
N GLY A 88 3.39 23.73 16.99
CA GLY A 88 3.19 22.31 16.71
C GLY A 88 1.92 21.97 15.93
N TRP A 89 0.93 22.86 15.91
CA TRP A 89 -0.21 22.73 15.01
C TRP A 89 0.12 23.29 13.62
N TRP A 90 -0.24 22.54 12.59
CA TRP A 90 -0.06 22.93 11.20
C TRP A 90 -1.34 22.71 10.41
N THR A 91 -1.72 23.71 9.61
CA THR A 91 -2.80 23.59 8.65
C THR A 91 -2.24 23.81 7.25
N GLY A 92 -2.58 22.92 6.33
CA GLY A 92 -2.15 23.04 4.94
C GLY A 92 -3.10 22.38 3.97
N ALA A 93 -2.82 22.58 2.68
CA ALA A 93 -3.50 21.89 1.62
C ALA A 93 -2.74 20.62 1.23
N LEU A 94 -3.45 19.52 1.07
CA LEU A 94 -2.96 18.33 0.39
C LEU A 94 -3.46 18.40 -1.05
N GLU A 95 -2.53 18.57 -1.97
CA GLU A 95 -2.76 18.57 -3.43
C GLU A 95 -2.43 17.19 -4.01
N PRO A 96 -2.94 16.83 -5.21
CA PRO A 96 -2.58 15.59 -5.87
C PRO A 96 -1.06 15.36 -5.92
N GLY A 97 -0.63 14.16 -5.52
CA GLY A 97 0.78 13.79 -5.40
C GLY A 97 1.41 14.06 -4.03
N THR A 98 0.70 14.71 -3.10
CA THR A 98 1.20 14.94 -1.74
C THR A 98 1.15 13.65 -0.91
N LEU A 99 2.27 13.31 -0.28
CA LEU A 99 2.35 12.26 0.74
C LEU A 99 2.43 12.91 2.13
N LEU A 100 1.44 12.64 2.99
CA LEU A 100 1.40 13.08 4.37
C LEU A 100 1.66 11.90 5.30
N TYR A 101 2.56 12.08 6.26
CA TYR A 101 2.83 11.12 7.33
C TYR A 101 2.24 11.61 8.64
N LEU A 102 1.59 10.72 9.39
CA LEU A 102 1.08 10.96 10.73
C LEU A 102 1.66 9.91 11.68
N GLN A 103 2.24 10.40 12.77
CA GLN A 103 2.72 9.56 13.86
C GLN A 103 1.53 9.01 14.66
N PRO A 104 1.74 7.96 15.48
CA PRO A 104 0.69 7.44 16.34
C PRO A 104 0.17 8.52 17.27
N ARG A 105 -1.15 8.53 17.42
CA ARG A 105 -1.90 9.48 18.26
C ARG A 105 -1.73 10.94 17.82
N THR A 106 -1.41 11.22 16.55
CA THR A 106 -1.42 12.58 16.01
C THR A 106 -2.87 13.04 15.76
N PRO A 107 -3.35 14.07 16.48
CA PRO A 107 -4.65 14.68 16.20
C PRO A 107 -4.68 15.26 14.80
N HIS A 108 -5.74 15.01 14.06
CA HIS A 108 -5.93 15.60 12.75
C HIS A 108 -7.41 15.78 12.40
N ASP A 109 -7.67 16.80 11.58
CA ASP A 109 -8.97 17.14 11.02
C ASP A 109 -8.82 17.44 9.53
N VAL A 110 -9.81 17.04 8.74
CA VAL A 110 -9.74 17.02 7.27
C VAL A 110 -11.02 17.54 6.66
N ILE A 111 -10.86 18.59 5.87
CA ILE A 111 -11.95 19.27 5.18
C ILE A 111 -11.75 19.10 3.68
N CYS A 112 -12.73 18.48 3.02
CA CYS A 112 -12.80 18.37 1.57
C CYS A 112 -13.70 19.48 0.99
N ARG A 113 -13.25 20.15 -0.07
CA ARG A 113 -14.01 21.17 -0.82
C ARG A 113 -14.16 20.71 -2.28
N GLY A 114 -15.16 19.89 -2.54
CA GLY A 114 -15.39 19.19 -3.80
C GLY A 114 -15.01 17.72 -3.74
N ARG A 115 -14.96 17.09 -4.92
CA ARG A 115 -14.54 15.69 -5.09
C ARG A 115 -13.07 15.52 -4.68
N SER A 116 -12.79 14.47 -3.93
CA SER A 116 -11.44 14.14 -3.46
C SER A 116 -11.23 12.64 -3.35
N LEU A 117 -10.06 12.17 -3.78
CA LEU A 117 -9.62 10.79 -3.68
C LEU A 117 -8.26 10.72 -2.98
N ALA A 118 -8.15 9.88 -1.95
CA ALA A 118 -6.88 9.60 -1.29
C ALA A 118 -6.80 8.16 -0.80
N ILE A 119 -5.58 7.64 -0.68
CA ILE A 119 -5.30 6.37 0.01
C ILE A 119 -4.79 6.70 1.41
N SER A 120 -5.27 5.98 2.42
CA SER A 120 -4.62 5.89 3.72
C SER A 120 -4.09 4.48 3.93
N LEU A 121 -2.87 4.37 4.46
CA LEU A 121 -2.32 3.13 4.98
C LEU A 121 -1.99 3.33 6.45
N THR A 122 -2.53 2.47 7.32
CA THR A 122 -2.23 2.47 8.74
C THR A 122 -1.59 1.16 9.15
N TRP A 123 -0.62 1.21 10.08
CA TRP A 123 0.03 0.01 10.58
C TRP A 123 0.51 0.18 12.02
N LYS A 124 0.54 -0.92 12.77
CA LYS A 124 1.15 -0.95 14.10
C LYS A 124 2.65 -1.17 13.96
N ARG A 125 3.47 -0.37 14.64
CA ARG A 125 4.91 -0.61 14.70
C ARG A 125 5.23 -1.63 15.81
N ARG A 126 5.76 -2.81 15.45
CA ARG A 126 6.31 -3.75 16.46
C ARG A 126 7.44 -3.08 17.27
N ARG A 127 7.22 -2.89 18.57
CA ARG A 127 8.28 -2.50 19.52
C ARG A 127 9.28 -3.67 19.65
N GLY A 128 10.56 -3.43 19.38
CA GLY A 128 11.65 -4.38 19.71
C GLY A 128 12.45 -5.00 18.56
N ALA A 129 12.12 -4.77 17.29
CA ALA A 129 12.94 -5.28 16.17
C ALA A 129 14.16 -4.37 15.89
N ARG A 130 15.09 -4.28 16.85
CA ARG A 130 16.41 -3.62 16.68
C ARG A 130 17.55 -4.60 16.41
N THR A 131 17.27 -5.89 16.33
CA THR A 131 18.24 -6.89 15.91
C THR A 131 18.05 -7.17 14.42
N ALA A 132 19.17 -7.32 13.69
CA ALA A 132 19.20 -7.77 12.31
C ALA A 132 18.58 -9.17 12.22
N TRP A 133 17.26 -9.21 12.13
CA TRP A 133 16.48 -10.42 12.11
C TRP A 133 16.48 -10.95 10.67
N THR A 134 17.19 -12.06 10.44
CA THR A 134 17.15 -12.81 9.19
C THR A 134 15.84 -13.60 9.14
N PRO A 135 14.93 -13.31 8.20
CA PRO A 135 13.65 -13.98 8.16
C PRO A 135 13.81 -15.46 7.83
N SER A 136 13.19 -16.34 8.63
CA SER A 136 13.11 -17.76 8.28
C SER A 136 12.29 -17.95 6.99
N ALA A 137 12.52 -19.05 6.26
CA ALA A 137 11.75 -19.37 5.05
C ALA A 137 10.23 -19.50 5.34
N SER A 138 9.86 -20.07 6.49
CA SER A 138 8.46 -20.21 6.91
C SER A 138 7.80 -18.86 7.23
N PHE A 139 8.54 -17.91 7.82
CA PHE A 139 8.04 -16.56 8.02
C PHE A 139 7.86 -15.85 6.68
N THR A 140 8.82 -15.95 5.77
CA THR A 140 8.73 -15.23 4.51
C THR A 140 7.68 -15.81 3.57
N ARG A 141 7.36 -17.11 3.69
CA ARG A 141 6.17 -17.71 3.07
C ARG A 141 4.86 -17.18 3.66
N ARG A 142 4.75 -17.05 4.99
CA ARG A 142 3.59 -16.40 5.63
C ARG A 142 3.46 -14.93 5.25
N ARG A 143 4.58 -14.24 5.06
CA ARG A 143 4.67 -12.87 4.54
C ARG A 143 4.18 -12.78 3.09
N ALA A 144 4.55 -13.73 2.24
CA ALA A 144 4.03 -13.81 0.88
C ALA A 144 2.51 -13.89 0.97
N ALA A 145 1.98 -14.89 1.69
CA ALA A 145 0.55 -15.03 1.91
C ALA A 145 -0.12 -13.74 2.41
N GLY A 146 0.41 -13.06 3.44
CA GLY A 146 -0.15 -11.83 3.99
C GLY A 146 -0.12 -10.60 3.07
N LEU A 147 0.94 -10.44 2.26
CA LEU A 147 1.01 -9.40 1.21
C LEU A 147 0.07 -9.68 0.02
N THR A 148 -0.54 -10.87 0.02
CA THR A 148 -1.24 -11.45 -1.13
C THR A 148 -2.63 -11.99 -0.82
N THR A 149 -3.04 -11.98 0.44
CA THR A 149 -4.44 -12.12 0.87
C THR A 149 -5.18 -10.88 0.40
N TRP A 150 -5.54 -10.94 -0.87
CA TRP A 150 -6.48 -10.05 -1.53
C TRP A 150 -7.75 -10.85 -1.74
N ASP A 151 -8.90 -10.25 -1.52
CA ASP A 151 -10.13 -10.76 -2.10
C ASP A 151 -10.01 -10.63 -3.63
N VAL A 152 -9.60 -11.71 -4.28
CA VAL A 152 -9.47 -11.77 -5.72
C VAL A 152 -10.87 -11.84 -6.30
N VAL A 153 -11.45 -10.67 -6.61
CA VAL A 153 -12.73 -10.63 -7.29
C VAL A 153 -12.52 -10.79 -8.79
N SER A 154 -13.03 -11.89 -9.33
CA SER A 154 -13.11 -12.11 -10.77
C SER A 154 -14.04 -11.09 -11.40
N GLY A 155 -13.78 -10.70 -12.65
CA GLY A 155 -14.54 -9.64 -13.27
C GLY A 155 -14.18 -9.36 -14.72
N ARG A 156 -14.99 -8.52 -15.36
CA ARG A 156 -14.77 -8.05 -16.72
C ARG A 156 -13.82 -6.85 -16.71
N VAL A 157 -12.79 -6.91 -17.54
CA VAL A 157 -11.92 -5.76 -17.81
C VAL A 157 -12.59 -4.85 -18.83
N GLU A 158 -12.77 -3.57 -18.49
CA GLU A 158 -13.38 -2.60 -19.41
C GLU A 158 -12.43 -2.21 -20.55
N ARG A 159 -11.15 -2.00 -20.22
CA ARG A 159 -10.11 -1.64 -21.18
C ARG A 159 -8.81 -2.38 -20.90
N ILE A 160 -8.46 -3.31 -21.79
CA ILE A 160 -7.19 -4.04 -21.72
C ILE A 160 -6.08 -3.15 -22.33
N PRO A 161 -5.00 -2.86 -21.58
CA PRO A 161 -3.86 -2.13 -22.13
C PRO A 161 -3.24 -2.85 -23.32
N ARG A 162 -2.72 -2.08 -24.29
CA ARG A 162 -1.98 -2.65 -25.42
C ARG A 162 -0.72 -3.37 -24.92
N ALA A 163 -0.35 -4.45 -25.60
CA ALA A 163 0.90 -5.15 -25.31
C ALA A 163 2.09 -4.25 -25.67
N SER A 164 3.05 -4.13 -24.76
CA SER A 164 4.33 -3.49 -25.00
C SER A 164 5.28 -4.46 -25.69
N ARG A 165 6.13 -3.94 -26.59
CA ARG A 165 7.27 -4.68 -27.15
C ARG A 165 8.57 -4.44 -26.38
N GLU A 166 8.58 -3.40 -25.55
CA GLU A 166 9.78 -2.87 -24.90
C GLU A 166 9.80 -3.14 -23.40
N ARG A 167 8.70 -3.64 -22.83
CA ARG A 167 8.58 -3.83 -21.39
C ARG A 167 7.76 -5.06 -21.05
N LEU A 168 8.11 -5.68 -19.94
CA LEU A 168 7.25 -6.62 -19.22
C LEU A 168 6.81 -5.98 -17.91
N TRP A 169 5.58 -6.24 -17.51
CA TRP A 169 4.97 -5.68 -16.32
C TRP A 169 4.73 -6.78 -15.31
N THR A 170 5.12 -6.56 -14.06
CA THR A 170 4.73 -7.44 -12.97
C THR A 170 3.23 -7.34 -12.70
N GLN A 171 2.54 -8.47 -12.74
CA GLN A 171 1.08 -8.58 -12.60
C GLN A 171 0.66 -8.83 -11.15
N VAL A 172 1.48 -9.55 -10.40
CA VAL A 172 1.26 -9.86 -8.98
C VAL A 172 2.51 -9.60 -8.17
N PRO A 173 2.41 -9.16 -6.91
CA PRO A 173 3.59 -9.03 -6.08
C PRO A 173 4.18 -10.42 -5.80
N ALA A 174 5.49 -10.53 -5.87
CA ALA A 174 6.20 -11.77 -5.63
C ALA A 174 7.40 -11.52 -4.70
N LEU A 175 7.63 -12.43 -3.75
CA LEU A 175 8.67 -12.26 -2.73
C LEU A 175 9.85 -13.19 -2.97
N ALA A 176 11.04 -12.62 -3.11
CA ALA A 176 12.28 -13.39 -3.08
C ALA A 176 12.56 -13.94 -1.67
N GLY A 177 12.86 -15.24 -1.62
CA GLY A 177 13.32 -15.93 -0.44
C GLY A 177 14.84 -15.99 -0.28
N PRO A 178 15.31 -16.69 0.76
CA PRO A 178 16.73 -16.83 1.00
C PRO A 178 17.39 -17.63 -0.13
N VAL A 179 18.62 -17.26 -0.45
CA VAL A 179 19.44 -17.98 -1.42
C VAL A 179 19.78 -19.37 -0.86
N ASP A 180 19.42 -20.40 -1.62
CA ASP A 180 19.91 -21.76 -1.44
C ASP A 180 21.27 -21.88 -2.15
N ARG A 181 22.34 -21.79 -1.36
CA ARG A 181 23.72 -21.86 -1.87
C ARG A 181 24.06 -23.22 -2.46
N ALA A 182 23.50 -24.30 -1.92
CA ALA A 182 23.79 -25.65 -2.42
C ALA A 182 23.19 -25.86 -3.82
N ARG A 183 22.00 -25.29 -4.06
CA ARG A 183 21.32 -25.39 -5.36
C ARG A 183 21.61 -24.23 -6.30
N HIS A 184 22.40 -23.23 -5.88
CA HIS A 184 22.65 -21.99 -6.62
C HIS A 184 21.36 -21.28 -7.09
N ARG A 185 20.31 -21.32 -6.26
CA ARG A 185 18.98 -20.80 -6.61
C ARG A 185 18.35 -20.07 -5.44
N LEU A 186 17.29 -19.32 -5.72
CA LEU A 186 16.43 -18.74 -4.70
C LEU A 186 14.96 -19.02 -5.05
N PRO A 187 14.10 -19.27 -4.04
CA PRO A 187 12.67 -19.34 -4.28
C PRO A 187 12.09 -17.93 -4.41
N VAL A 188 11.09 -17.79 -5.26
CA VAL A 188 10.18 -16.65 -5.34
C VAL A 188 8.79 -17.16 -5.02
N TRP A 189 8.21 -16.65 -3.93
CA TRP A 189 6.89 -17.05 -3.46
C TRP A 189 5.81 -16.16 -4.06
N LEU A 190 4.74 -16.80 -4.52
CA LEU A 190 3.59 -16.19 -5.17
C LEU A 190 2.36 -16.12 -4.25
N PRO A 191 1.38 -15.26 -4.58
CA PRO A 191 0.12 -15.10 -3.86
C PRO A 191 -0.66 -16.38 -3.56
N ASP A 192 -0.74 -17.24 -4.56
CA ASP A 192 -1.47 -18.51 -4.52
C ASP A 192 -0.71 -19.61 -3.78
N GLY A 193 0.45 -19.28 -3.19
CA GLY A 193 1.33 -20.22 -2.51
C GLY A 193 2.28 -20.99 -3.43
N ALA A 194 2.23 -20.75 -4.75
CA ALA A 194 3.19 -21.33 -5.69
C ALA A 194 4.61 -20.78 -5.47
N VAL A 195 5.61 -21.54 -5.94
CA VAL A 195 7.03 -21.21 -5.78
C VAL A 195 7.73 -21.32 -7.11
N VAL A 196 8.31 -20.21 -7.56
CA VAL A 196 9.15 -20.15 -8.76
C VAL A 196 10.61 -20.14 -8.33
N TRP A 197 11.43 -21.04 -8.83
CA TRP A 197 12.85 -21.07 -8.49
C TRP A 197 13.69 -20.31 -9.51
N LEU A 198 14.40 -19.28 -9.07
CA LEU A 198 15.23 -18.43 -9.91
C LEU A 198 16.73 -18.69 -9.68
N PRO A 199 17.59 -18.39 -10.67
CA PRO A 199 19.05 -18.44 -10.50
C PRO A 199 19.53 -17.39 -9.50
N VAL A 200 20.58 -17.68 -8.73
CA VAL A 200 21.08 -16.78 -7.67
C VAL A 200 21.53 -15.42 -8.19
N GLU A 201 22.02 -15.35 -9.43
CA GLU A 201 22.43 -14.13 -10.13
C GLU A 201 21.27 -13.13 -10.24
N ALA A 202 20.03 -13.64 -10.27
CA ALA A 202 18.84 -12.83 -10.33
C ALA A 202 18.38 -12.28 -8.97
N ALA A 203 19.08 -12.58 -7.87
CA ALA A 203 18.62 -12.27 -6.51
C ALA A 203 18.30 -10.79 -6.29
N GLU A 204 19.09 -9.87 -6.83
CA GLU A 204 18.85 -8.43 -6.69
C GLU A 204 17.61 -7.98 -7.46
N LEU A 205 17.41 -8.46 -8.69
CA LEU A 205 16.20 -8.18 -9.46
C LEU A 205 14.97 -8.85 -8.83
N ALA A 206 15.10 -10.06 -8.31
CA ALA A 206 14.03 -10.81 -7.66
C ALA A 206 13.53 -10.11 -6.39
N ARG A 207 14.42 -9.46 -5.61
CA ARG A 207 14.02 -8.65 -4.45
C ARG A 207 13.10 -7.48 -4.83
N ARG A 208 13.20 -6.98 -6.07
CA ARG A 208 12.40 -5.86 -6.56
C ARG A 208 11.01 -6.28 -7.04
N LEU A 209 10.77 -7.56 -7.34
CA LEU A 209 9.47 -8.06 -7.82
C LEU A 209 8.31 -7.74 -6.88
N ALA A 210 8.59 -7.62 -5.58
CA ALA A 210 7.61 -7.25 -4.58
C ALA A 210 7.02 -5.85 -4.85
N LEU A 211 7.84 -4.92 -5.38
CA LEU A 211 7.44 -3.56 -5.79
C LEU A 211 6.72 -3.52 -7.14
N MET A 212 6.45 -4.69 -7.73
CA MET A 212 5.76 -4.86 -9.00
C MET A 212 6.28 -3.94 -10.15
N PRO A 213 7.59 -4.00 -10.46
CA PRO A 213 8.21 -3.11 -11.42
C PRO A 213 7.74 -3.37 -12.85
N SER A 214 7.99 -2.40 -13.73
CA SER A 214 8.13 -2.66 -15.16
C SER A 214 9.59 -3.00 -15.45
N LEU A 215 9.84 -4.07 -16.18
CA LEU A 215 11.19 -4.55 -16.53
C LEU A 215 11.46 -4.35 -18.01
N LEU A 216 12.70 -3.99 -18.34
CA LEU A 216 13.19 -4.08 -19.70
C LEU A 216 13.35 -5.56 -20.11
N PRO A 217 13.36 -5.89 -21.41
CA PRO A 217 13.42 -7.28 -21.86
C PRO A 217 14.71 -7.98 -21.41
N GLY A 218 15.82 -7.26 -21.30
CA GLY A 218 17.10 -7.76 -20.77
C GLY A 218 16.99 -8.16 -19.30
N ASP A 219 16.47 -7.28 -18.45
CA ASP A 219 16.28 -7.55 -17.02
C ASP A 219 15.31 -8.71 -16.81
N ALA A 220 14.22 -8.77 -17.58
CA ALA A 220 13.28 -9.88 -17.52
C ALA A 220 13.95 -11.21 -17.90
N ARG A 221 14.81 -11.24 -18.92
CA ARG A 221 15.57 -12.44 -19.29
C ARG A 221 16.51 -12.87 -18.16
N ALA A 222 17.29 -11.94 -17.61
CA ALA A 222 18.19 -12.20 -16.48
C ALA A 222 17.44 -12.74 -15.25
N LEU A 223 16.18 -12.34 -15.08
CA LEU A 223 15.30 -12.77 -14.00
C LEU A 223 14.60 -14.12 -14.25
N GLY A 224 14.78 -14.76 -15.42
CA GLY A 224 14.08 -16.00 -15.75
C GLY A 224 12.68 -15.77 -16.32
N ARG A 225 12.57 -14.84 -17.29
CA ARG A 225 11.34 -14.41 -17.97
C ARG A 225 10.33 -15.53 -18.17
N ASP A 226 10.73 -16.62 -18.81
CA ASP A 226 9.78 -17.62 -19.31
C ASP A 226 9.03 -18.29 -18.16
N SER A 227 9.75 -18.66 -17.09
CA SER A 227 9.15 -19.23 -15.89
C SER A 227 8.21 -18.23 -15.19
N LEU A 228 8.59 -16.94 -15.15
CA LEU A 228 7.74 -15.89 -14.57
C LEU A 228 6.52 -15.55 -15.43
N VAL A 229 6.60 -15.69 -16.75
CA VAL A 229 5.45 -15.53 -17.65
C VAL A 229 4.49 -16.71 -17.51
N GLU A 230 5.03 -17.94 -17.45
CA GLU A 230 4.26 -19.17 -17.24
C GLU A 230 3.43 -19.11 -15.96
N HIS A 231 4.01 -18.60 -14.86
CA HIS A 231 3.33 -18.45 -13.58
C HIS A 231 2.54 -17.13 -13.46
N GLY A 232 2.33 -16.40 -14.57
CA GLY A 232 1.53 -15.17 -14.59
C GLY A 232 2.12 -13.98 -13.83
N VAL A 233 3.39 -14.05 -13.41
CA VAL A 233 4.08 -12.96 -12.69
C VAL A 233 4.43 -11.81 -13.63
N LEU A 234 4.87 -12.11 -14.85
CA LEU A 234 5.22 -11.10 -15.87
C LEU A 234 4.29 -11.20 -17.08
N ALA A 235 3.89 -10.06 -17.63
CA ALA A 235 3.15 -9.98 -18.89
C ALA A 235 3.58 -8.80 -19.76
N LEU A 236 3.37 -8.90 -21.07
CA LEU A 236 3.61 -7.80 -22.01
C LEU A 236 2.60 -6.66 -21.86
N ARG A 237 1.46 -6.94 -21.23
CA ARG A 237 0.41 -5.95 -20.96
C ARG A 237 0.52 -5.48 -19.52
N ASP A 238 0.30 -4.19 -19.32
CA ASP A 238 0.14 -3.66 -17.97
C ASP A 238 -1.22 -4.08 -17.39
N LEU A 239 -1.36 -3.94 -16.07
CA LEU A 239 -2.62 -4.15 -15.39
C LEU A 239 -3.69 -3.18 -15.95
N PRO A 240 -4.94 -3.65 -16.09
CA PRO A 240 -6.03 -2.80 -16.54
C PRO A 240 -6.33 -1.70 -15.52
N LEU A 241 -6.96 -0.63 -16.01
CA LEU A 241 -7.37 0.48 -15.16
C LEU A 241 -8.54 0.10 -14.26
N VAL A 242 -9.53 -0.62 -14.83
CA VAL A 242 -10.78 -0.99 -14.16
C VAL A 242 -11.09 -2.46 -14.43
N ILE A 243 -11.40 -3.18 -13.35
CA ILE A 243 -12.06 -4.49 -13.38
C ILE A 243 -13.45 -4.30 -12.77
N LEU A 244 -14.47 -4.62 -13.56
CA LEU A 244 -15.85 -4.70 -13.12
C LEU A 244 -16.08 -6.08 -12.51
N PRO A 245 -16.31 -6.20 -11.20
CA PRO A 245 -16.50 -7.51 -10.56
C PRO A 245 -17.69 -8.26 -11.19
N ALA A 246 -17.57 -9.58 -11.34
CA ALA A 246 -18.65 -10.43 -11.82
C ALA A 246 -19.79 -10.53 -10.80
N ASP A 247 -19.43 -10.55 -9.51
CA ASP A 247 -20.32 -10.36 -8.38
C ASP A 247 -19.88 -9.11 -7.59
N PRO A 248 -20.57 -7.97 -7.74
CA PRO A 248 -20.26 -6.76 -6.98
C PRO A 248 -20.43 -6.93 -5.46
N ALA A 249 -21.24 -7.88 -5.00
CA ALA A 249 -21.49 -8.12 -3.58
C ALA A 249 -20.37 -8.93 -2.92
N ALA A 250 -19.57 -9.67 -3.70
CA ALA A 250 -18.37 -10.37 -3.23
C ALA A 250 -17.19 -9.44 -2.91
N LEU A 251 -17.30 -8.14 -3.24
CA LEU A 251 -16.41 -7.13 -2.70
C LEU A 251 -16.86 -6.81 -1.26
N ASP A 252 -16.46 -7.63 -0.30
CA ASP A 252 -16.72 -7.40 1.12
C ASP A 252 -16.39 -5.94 1.49
N GLY A 253 -17.42 -5.14 1.76
CA GLY A 253 -17.30 -3.78 2.27
C GLY A 253 -17.05 -2.64 1.27
N TRP A 254 -16.88 -2.89 -0.03
CA TRP A 254 -16.63 -1.80 -1.01
C TRP A 254 -17.90 -1.42 -1.76
N ARG A 255 -18.83 -0.75 -1.07
CA ARG A 255 -19.92 -0.03 -1.73
C ARG A 255 -19.37 1.26 -2.33
N PHE A 256 -19.02 1.24 -3.62
CA PHE A 256 -18.81 2.48 -4.37
C PHE A 256 -20.20 3.10 -4.61
N ALA A 257 -20.52 4.14 -3.84
CA ALA A 257 -21.65 5.03 -4.10
C ALA A 257 -21.34 5.94 -5.29
#